data_AF-A0A661M1X5-F1
#
_entry.id   AF-A0A661M1X5-F1
#
_cell.length_a   1.000
_cell.length_b   1.000
_cell.length_c   1.000
_cell.angle_alpha   90.00
_cell.angle_beta   90.00
_cell.angle_gamma   90.00
#
_symmetry.space_group_name_H-M   'P 1'
#
loop_
_entity.id
_entity.type
_entity.pdbx_description
1 polymer ?
#
loop_
_entity_poly.entity_id
_entity_poly.type
_entity_poly.pdbx_seq_one_letter_code
_entity_poly.pdbx_strand_id
1 'polypeptide(L)'
;MNANISYLEHFHLKYNPFPVAPDTKNFYISQTIDRIIAEITHGIETRKGFMILVGEVGLGKTTIGRKIMSMLEQAGIETSMILHTGFQGAELLKEINRDFKIRARGGGLGDQLRKLNDFLLKKSAEGKNCA
;
A
#
# COMPACT_ATOMS: atom_id res chain seq x y z
N MET A 1 22.04 -38.54 22.02
CA MET A 1 21.38 -37.88 20.89
C MET A 1 20.91 -36.52 21.37
N ASN A 2 21.71 -35.47 21.15
CA ASN A 2 21.40 -34.15 21.69
C ASN A 2 20.32 -33.50 20.81
N ALA A 3 19.17 -33.22 21.41
CA ALA A 3 18.08 -32.51 20.77
C ALA A 3 18.56 -31.10 20.40
N ASN A 4 18.62 -30.78 19.11
CA ASN A 4 18.85 -29.42 18.65
C ASN A 4 17.61 -28.59 18.98
N ILE A 5 17.69 -27.81 20.07
CA ILE A 5 16.68 -26.82 20.43
C ILE A 5 16.59 -25.79 19.29
N SER A 6 15.38 -25.48 18.84
CA SER A 6 15.19 -24.48 17.78
C SER A 6 15.69 -23.12 18.25
N TYR A 7 16.28 -22.31 17.36
CA TYR A 7 16.69 -20.93 17.65
C TYR A 7 15.58 -20.13 18.35
N LEU A 8 14.32 -20.33 17.94
CA LEU A 8 13.17 -19.66 18.56
C LEU A 8 12.95 -20.11 20.01
N GLU A 9 13.11 -21.39 20.31
CA GLU A 9 12.96 -21.93 21.66
C GLU A 9 14.10 -21.47 22.57
N HIS A 10 15.34 -21.45 22.05
CA HIS A 10 16.51 -20.99 22.80
C HIS A 10 16.38 -19.54 23.26
N PHE A 11 15.78 -18.67 22.44
CA PHE A 11 15.55 -17.26 22.76
C PHE A 11 14.12 -16.96 23.23
N HIS A 12 13.29 -17.98 23.47
CA HIS A 12 11.88 -17.84 23.87
C HIS A 12 11.03 -16.93 22.96
N LEU A 13 11.34 -16.93 21.66
CA LEU A 13 10.65 -16.15 20.65
C LEU A 13 9.43 -16.91 20.12
N LYS A 14 8.29 -16.20 20.00
CA LYS A 14 7.05 -16.78 19.45
C LYS A 14 7.04 -16.87 17.93
N TYR A 15 7.87 -16.07 17.26
CA TYR A 15 7.93 -15.96 15.80
C TYR A 15 9.32 -15.50 15.36
N ASN A 16 9.64 -15.69 14.07
CA ASN A 16 10.88 -15.21 13.48
C ASN A 16 10.95 -13.67 13.58
N PRO A 17 11.94 -13.07 14.28
CA PRO A 17 12.07 -11.62 14.42
C PRO A 17 12.59 -10.93 13.15
N PHE A 18 13.14 -11.68 12.19
CA PHE A 18 13.69 -11.16 10.93
C PHE A 18 13.07 -11.87 9.71
N PRO A 19 11.74 -11.77 9.51
CA PRO A 19 11.12 -12.35 8.34
C PRO A 19 11.52 -11.58 7.08
N VAL A 20 11.71 -12.29 5.96
CA VAL A 20 12.05 -11.69 4.66
C VAL A 20 10.95 -10.73 4.19
N ALA A 21 9.69 -11.07 4.47
CA ALA A 21 8.54 -10.21 4.24
C ALA A 21 8.12 -9.54 5.56
N PRO A 22 7.90 -8.22 5.58
CA PRO A 22 7.44 -7.53 6.79
C PRO A 22 6.04 -8.02 7.19
N ASP A 23 5.89 -8.41 8.45
CA ASP A 23 4.61 -8.78 9.05
C ASP A 23 3.80 -7.52 9.40
N THR A 24 2.61 -7.39 8.83
CA THR A 24 1.71 -6.26 9.09
C THR A 24 0.93 -6.38 10.39
N LYS A 25 0.88 -7.58 11.02
CA LYS A 25 0.15 -7.82 12.27
C LYS A 25 0.89 -7.30 13.49
N ASN A 26 2.22 -7.34 13.48
CA ASN A 26 3.07 -6.94 14.59
C ASN A 26 3.81 -5.63 14.29
N PHE A 27 3.07 -4.57 13.98
CA PHE A 27 3.63 -3.26 13.65
C PHE A 27 3.76 -2.38 14.90
N TYR A 28 4.97 -1.91 15.21
CA TYR A 28 5.19 -0.97 16.31
C TYR A 28 4.80 0.46 15.88
N ILE A 29 3.71 0.97 16.43
CA ILE A 29 3.23 2.34 16.18
C ILE A 29 3.90 3.28 17.19
N SER A 30 4.95 3.98 16.76
CA SER A 30 5.51 5.09 17.53
C SER A 30 4.65 6.35 17.37
N GLN A 31 4.82 7.34 18.25
CA GLN A 31 4.11 8.63 18.14
C GLN A 31 4.34 9.30 16.77
N THR A 32 5.55 9.19 16.22
CA THR A 32 5.88 9.72 14.90
C THR A 32 5.09 9.02 13.80
N ILE A 33 5.00 7.69 13.85
CA ILE A 33 4.25 6.93 12.84
C ILE A 33 2.75 7.21 12.96
N ASP A 34 2.23 7.30 14.19
CA ASP A 34 0.83 7.65 14.44
C ASP A 34 0.46 8.98 13.79
N ARG A 35 1.32 10.00 13.96
CA ARG A 35 1.15 11.31 13.32
C ARG A 35 1.20 11.22 11.79
N ILE A 36 2.16 10.48 11.22
CA ILE A 36 2.26 10.30 9.76
C ILE A 36 1.00 9.65 9.19
N ILE A 37 0.50 8.61 9.86
CA ILE A 37 -0.73 7.93 9.46
C ILE A 37 -1.91 8.91 9.50
N ALA A 38 -2.06 9.67 10.59
CA ALA A 38 -3.12 10.65 10.72
C ALA A 38 -3.07 11.72 9.61
N GLU A 39 -1.89 12.27 9.31
CA GLU A 39 -1.71 13.28 8.26
C GLU A 39 -2.05 12.74 6.87
N ILE A 40 -1.60 11.52 6.54
CA ILE A 40 -1.88 10.88 5.24
C ILE A 40 -3.35 10.51 5.12
N THR A 41 -3.94 9.86 6.12
CA THR A 41 -5.36 9.48 6.10
C THR A 41 -6.25 10.71 5.97
N HIS A 42 -5.97 11.76 6.74
CA HIS A 42 -6.70 13.02 6.62
C HIS A 42 -6.53 13.66 5.24
N GLY A 43 -5.33 13.61 4.65
CA GLY A 43 -5.09 14.11 3.30
C GLY A 43 -5.85 13.35 2.21
N ILE A 44 -6.02 12.03 2.37
CA ILE A 44 -6.86 11.19 1.50
C ILE A 44 -8.33 11.60 1.64
N GLU A 45 -8.85 11.66 2.86
CA GLU A 45 -10.25 12.01 3.15
C GLU A 45 -10.62 13.41 2.63
N THR A 46 -9.73 14.39 2.81
CA THR A 46 -9.91 15.77 2.34
C THR A 46 -9.54 15.98 0.87
N ARG A 47 -9.14 14.91 0.15
CA ARG A 47 -8.77 14.94 -1.26
C ARG A 47 -7.71 16.01 -1.58
N LYS A 48 -6.68 16.14 -0.73
CA LYS A 48 -5.57 17.10 -0.93
C LYS A 48 -4.76 16.86 -2.21
N GLY A 49 -4.94 15.71 -2.85
CA GLY A 49 -4.22 15.32 -4.06
C GLY A 49 -2.95 14.59 -3.71
N PHE A 50 -1.80 15.14 -4.09
CA PHE A 50 -0.51 14.47 -3.96
C PHE A 50 0.11 14.68 -2.57
N MET A 51 0.60 13.59 -1.97
CA MET A 51 1.35 13.60 -0.72
C MET A 51 2.64 12.79 -0.90
N ILE A 52 3.70 13.23 -0.22
CA ILE A 52 5.03 12.62 -0.34
C ILE A 52 5.55 12.33 1.07
N LEU A 53 5.87 11.06 1.34
CA LEU A 53 6.57 10.65 2.56
C LEU A 53 8.07 10.58 2.30
N VAL A 54 8.82 11.51 2.87
CA VAL A 54 10.29 11.59 2.74
C VAL A 54 10.97 11.08 4.00
N GLY A 55 12.12 10.45 3.84
CA GLY A 55 12.96 9.97 4.94
C GLY A 55 14.14 9.16 4.42
N GLU A 56 15.13 8.93 5.25
CA GLU A 56 16.33 8.18 4.89
C GLU A 56 16.05 6.70 4.58
N VAL A 57 17.01 6.05 3.92
CA VAL A 57 16.95 4.61 3.64
C VAL A 57 16.87 3.84 4.97
N GLY A 58 16.04 2.81 5.02
CA GLY A 58 15.88 1.99 6.23
C GLY A 58 14.89 2.52 7.27
N LEU A 59 14.35 3.74 7.14
CA LEU A 59 13.37 4.30 8.11
C LEU A 59 11.94 3.75 7.96
N GLY A 60 11.75 2.60 7.31
CA GLY A 60 10.44 1.94 7.26
C GLY A 60 9.38 2.59 6.38
N LYS A 61 9.72 3.52 5.47
CA LYS A 61 8.76 4.18 4.55
C LYS A 61 7.84 3.20 3.82
N THR A 62 8.40 2.13 3.24
CA THR A 62 7.62 1.09 2.55
C THR A 62 6.73 0.32 3.53
N THR A 63 7.19 0.09 4.76
CA THR A 63 6.41 -0.58 5.81
C THR A 63 5.24 0.31 6.26
N ILE A 64 5.46 1.61 6.43
CA ILE A 64 4.43 2.61 6.72
C ILE A 64 3.41 2.64 5.57
N GLY A 65 3.87 2.69 4.32
CA GLY A 65 3.01 2.63 3.14
C GLY A 65 2.10 1.40 3.17
N ARG A 66 2.65 0.20 3.38
CA ARG A 66 1.85 -1.04 3.50
C ARG A 66 0.84 -0.99 4.66
N LYS A 67 1.20 -0.39 5.79
CA LYS A 67 0.29 -0.22 6.92
C LYS A 67 -0.88 0.68 6.57
N ILE A 68 -0.62 1.82 5.91
CA ILE A 68 -1.65 2.75 5.45
C ILE A 68 -2.58 2.06 4.46
N MET A 69 -2.04 1.35 3.46
CA MET A 69 -2.84 0.57 2.50
C MET A 69 -3.80 -0.40 3.20
N SER A 70 -3.28 -1.18 4.16
CA SER A 70 -4.11 -2.12 4.93
C SER A 70 -5.22 -1.41 5.72
N MET A 71 -4.99 -0.21 6.25
CA MET A 71 -6.00 0.57 6.95
C MET A 71 -7.07 1.13 6.00
N LEU A 72 -6.66 1.60 4.82
CA LEU A 72 -7.57 2.12 3.80
C LEU A 72 -8.48 1.00 3.26
N GLU A 73 -7.92 -0.17 2.99
CA GLU A 73 -8.69 -1.37 2.59
C GLU A 73 -9.73 -1.75 3.66
N GLN A 74 -9.35 -1.72 4.94
CA GLN A 74 -10.27 -1.97 6.06
C GLN A 74 -11.38 -0.92 6.17
N ALA A 75 -11.10 0.33 5.79
CA ALA A 75 -12.09 1.40 5.71
C ALA A 75 -12.98 1.33 4.44
N GLY A 76 -12.76 0.34 3.57
CA GLY A 76 -13.51 0.18 2.32
C GLY A 76 -13.12 1.18 1.24
N ILE A 77 -11.94 1.81 1.36
CA ILE A 77 -11.36 2.67 0.33
C ILE A 77 -10.70 1.75 -0.72
N GLU A 78 -11.01 2.00 -1.99
CA GLU A 78 -10.40 1.26 -3.10
C GLU A 78 -8.98 1.77 -3.29
N THR A 79 -7.99 0.88 -3.32
CA THR A 79 -6.60 1.29 -3.38
C THR A 79 -5.75 0.54 -4.40
N SER A 80 -4.71 1.18 -4.95
CA SER A 80 -3.69 0.54 -5.80
C SER A 80 -2.28 0.85 -5.28
N MET A 81 -1.41 -0.16 -5.22
CA MET A 81 -0.05 -0.02 -4.68
C MET A 81 1.00 -0.41 -5.72
N ILE A 82 1.65 0.59 -6.30
CA ILE A 82 2.72 0.36 -7.28
C ILE A 82 4.08 0.35 -6.58
N LEU A 83 4.66 -0.85 -6.45
CA LEU A 83 5.98 -1.04 -5.81
C LEU A 83 7.15 -1.05 -6.80
N HIS A 84 6.89 -1.35 -8.07
CA HIS A 84 7.92 -1.42 -9.09
C HIS A 84 8.18 -0.03 -9.67
N THR A 85 9.43 0.42 -9.62
CA THR A 85 9.82 1.78 -9.98
C THR A 85 10.08 2.00 -11.47
N GLY A 86 10.10 0.93 -12.27
CA GLY A 86 10.45 0.99 -13.69
C GLY A 86 9.30 1.32 -14.65
N PHE A 87 8.05 1.31 -14.17
CA PHE A 87 6.88 1.46 -15.03
C PHE A 87 6.66 2.90 -15.49
N GLN A 88 6.37 3.07 -16.78
CA GLN A 88 6.14 4.39 -17.39
C GLN A 88 4.92 4.39 -18.31
N GLY A 89 4.28 5.56 -18.45
CA GLY A 89 3.19 5.78 -19.39
C GLY A 89 2.08 4.71 -19.30
N ALA A 90 1.86 3.99 -20.40
CA ALA A 90 0.80 2.99 -20.50
C ALA A 90 1.03 1.78 -19.57
N GLU A 91 2.28 1.48 -19.24
CA GLU A 91 2.62 0.37 -18.36
C GLU A 91 2.20 0.68 -16.92
N LEU A 92 2.51 1.88 -16.42
CA LEU A 92 2.05 2.32 -15.11
C LEU A 92 0.52 2.26 -14.99
N LEU A 93 -0.20 2.74 -16.01
CA LEU A 93 -1.66 2.68 -16.01
C LEU A 93 -2.21 1.25 -16.09
N LYS A 94 -1.53 0.33 -16.80
CA LYS A 94 -1.91 -1.09 -16.82
C LYS A 94 -1.80 -1.71 -15.44
N GLU A 95 -0.75 -1.38 -14.70
CA GLU A 95 -0.53 -1.89 -13.34
C GLU A 95 -1.59 -1.36 -12.37
N ILE A 96 -1.87 -0.05 -12.43
CA ILE A 96 -2.95 0.57 -11.65
C ILE A 96 -4.31 -0.07 -11.99
N ASN A 97 -4.63 -0.21 -13.28
CA ASN A 97 -5.87 -0.84 -13.71
C ASN A 97 -5.95 -2.31 -13.27
N ARG A 98 -4.84 -3.05 -13.28
CA ARG A 98 -4.80 -4.43 -12.82
C ARG A 98 -5.12 -4.52 -11.32
N ASP A 99 -4.53 -3.65 -10.50
CA ASP A 99 -4.78 -3.61 -9.06
C ASP A 99 -6.26 -3.31 -8.76
N PHE A 100 -6.86 -2.32 -9.45
CA PHE A 100 -8.30 -2.03 -9.36
C PHE A 100 -9.21 -3.07 -10.05
N LYS A 101 -8.64 -4.14 -10.63
CA LYS A 101 -9.36 -5.19 -11.37
C LYS A 101 -10.15 -4.66 -12.58
N ILE A 102 -9.68 -3.57 -13.19
CA ILE A 102 -10.25 -2.93 -14.38
C ILE A 102 -9.72 -3.62 -15.64
N ARG A 103 -10.64 -4.08 -16.49
CA ARG A 103 -10.30 -4.66 -17.80
C ARG A 103 -10.37 -3.59 -18.89
N ALA A 104 -9.21 -3.10 -19.31
CA ALA A 104 -9.10 -2.24 -20.49
C ALA A 104 -8.96 -3.10 -21.75
N ARG A 105 -9.93 -3.01 -22.67
CA ARG A 105 -9.90 -3.67 -23.98
C ARG A 105 -9.07 -2.79 -24.94
N GLY A 106 -7.76 -2.73 -24.71
CA GLY A 106 -6.84 -1.89 -25.47
C GLY A 106 -5.48 -1.75 -24.78
N GLY A 107 -4.39 -1.87 -25.54
CA GLY A 107 -3.02 -1.87 -25.00
C GLY A 107 -2.39 -0.49 -24.84
N GLY A 108 -2.99 0.54 -25.43
CA GLY A 108 -2.43 1.90 -25.50
C GLY A 108 -2.77 2.77 -24.30
N LEU A 109 -1.99 3.84 -24.11
CA LEU A 109 -2.13 4.80 -22.99
C LEU A 109 -3.56 5.37 -22.88
N GLY A 110 -4.14 5.77 -24.01
CA GLY A 110 -5.48 6.39 -24.04
C GLY A 110 -6.59 5.45 -23.56
N ASP A 111 -6.54 4.17 -23.92
CA ASP A 111 -7.54 3.18 -23.49
C ASP A 111 -7.44 2.89 -22.00
N GLN A 112 -6.20 2.76 -21.50
CA GLN A 112 -5.93 2.54 -20.08
C GLN A 112 -6.40 3.74 -19.24
N LEU A 113 -6.08 4.96 -19.69
CA LEU A 113 -6.48 6.19 -19.01
C LEU A 113 -8.00 6.38 -19.00
N ARG A 114 -8.66 6.14 -20.14
CA ARG A 114 -10.13 6.23 -20.23
C ARG A 114 -10.80 5.30 -19.23
N LYS A 115 -10.35 4.04 -19.17
CA LYS A 115 -10.93 3.04 -18.28
C LYS A 115 -10.70 3.34 -16.80
N LEU A 116 -9.52 3.85 -16.46
CA LEU A 116 -9.24 4.32 -15.12
C LEU A 116 -10.16 5.50 -14.76
N ASN A 117 -10.29 6.48 -15.65
CA ASN A 117 -11.15 7.64 -15.44
C ASN A 117 -12.62 7.25 -15.23
N ASP A 118 -13.17 6.37 -16.10
CA ASP A 118 -14.54 5.84 -15.97
C ASP A 118 -14.78 5.22 -14.59
N PHE A 119 -13.81 4.44 -14.10
CA PHE A 119 -13.88 3.81 -12.78
C PHE A 119 -13.85 4.84 -11.65
N LEU A 120 -12.92 5.79 -11.69
CA LEU A 120 -12.77 6.82 -10.64
C LEU A 120 -14.00 7.73 -10.56
N LEU A 121 -14.57 8.13 -11.71
CA LEU A 121 -15.82 8.91 -11.76
C LEU A 121 -16.99 8.14 -11.17
N LYS A 122 -17.11 6.84 -11.50
CA LYS A 122 -18.16 5.98 -10.93
C LYS A 122 -18.04 5.90 -9.40
N LYS A 123 -16.83 5.67 -8.87
CA LYS A 123 -16.60 5.59 -7.41
C LYS A 123 -16.89 6.92 -6.72
N SER A 124 -16.49 8.03 -7.33
CA SER A 124 -16.80 9.37 -6.82
C SER A 124 -18.31 9.63 -6.77
N ALA A 125 -19.06 9.21 -7.78
CA ALA A 125 -20.53 9.31 -7.81
C ALA A 125 -21.21 8.43 -6.74
N GLU A 126 -20.59 7.32 -6.33
CA GLU A 126 -21.01 6.50 -5.18
C GLU A 126 -20.63 7.11 -3.81
N GLY A 127 -20.02 8.31 -3.78
CA GLY A 127 -19.50 8.94 -2.57
C GLY A 127 -18.24 8.27 -2.01
N LYS A 128 -17.63 7.35 -2.77
CA LYS A 128 -16.42 6.63 -2.36
C LYS A 128 -15.17 7.40 -2.73
N ASN A 129 -14.07 7.05 -2.06
CA ASN A 129 -12.75 7.54 -2.35
C ASN A 129 -11.88 6.42 -2.94
N CYS A 130 -10.92 6.79 -3.78
CA CYS A 130 -9.88 5.90 -4.30
C CYS A 130 -8.53 6.50 -3.96
N ALA A 131 -7.58 5.69 -3.49
CA ALA A 131 -6.26 6.15 -3.06
C ALA A 131 -5.11 5.31 -3.61
#